data_AF-A0A672QEJ4-F1
#
_entry.id   AF-A0A672QEJ4-F1
#
_cell.length_a   1.000
_cell.length_b   1.000
_cell.length_c   1.000
_cell.angle_alpha   90.00
_cell.angle_beta   90.00
_cell.angle_gamma   90.00
#
_symmetry.space_group_name_H-M   'P 1'
#
loop_
_entity.id
_entity.type
_entity.pdbx_description
1 polymer ?
#
loop_
_entity_poly.entity_id
_entity_poly.type
_entity_poly.pdbx_seq_one_letter_code
_entity_poly.pdbx_strand_id
1 'polypeptide(L)'
;CINPNPLQGKRQTNLDHLSNEPGPSVESKNQAERITARRLRIAARNEAKTRQDLGEDSQGKEDIQEETQKSQKEVEKSKRHMAKLQTDGLALVTNIQVAVDARESDRRTELEEACRLRYMQ
;
A
#
# COMPACT_ATOMS: atom_id res chain seq x y z
N CYS A 1 -71.17 -15.57 53.25
CA CYS A 1 -71.36 -16.19 51.93
C CYS A 1 -70.36 -15.59 50.96
N ILE A 2 -69.60 -16.49 50.33
CA ILE A 2 -68.50 -16.24 49.41
C ILE A 2 -69.05 -15.66 48.11
N ASN A 3 -68.42 -14.60 47.59
CA ASN A 3 -68.26 -14.47 46.14
C ASN A 3 -66.95 -13.72 45.82
N PRO A 4 -66.27 -14.12 44.72
CA PRO A 4 -64.84 -13.97 44.58
C PRO A 4 -64.42 -12.80 43.70
N ASN A 5 -63.15 -12.48 43.85
CA ASN A 5 -62.36 -11.48 43.17
C ASN A 5 -62.05 -11.90 41.71
N PRO A 6 -62.12 -11.02 40.70
CA PRO A 6 -61.43 -11.20 39.44
C PRO A 6 -60.22 -10.26 39.39
N LEU A 7 -59.03 -10.82 39.64
CA LEU A 7 -57.77 -10.11 39.43
C LEU A 7 -57.57 -9.82 37.95
N GLN A 8 -57.28 -8.56 37.70
CA GLN A 8 -57.24 -7.89 36.42
C GLN A 8 -56.10 -8.43 35.54
N GLY A 9 -56.40 -8.50 34.24
CA GLY A 9 -55.49 -8.91 33.19
C GLY A 9 -54.23 -8.07 33.13
N LYS A 10 -53.14 -8.80 32.91
CA LYS A 10 -51.83 -8.42 32.37
C LYS A 10 -51.79 -7.01 31.74
N ARG A 11 -50.99 -6.12 32.34
CA ARG A 11 -50.46 -4.94 31.64
C ARG A 11 -49.50 -5.44 30.57
N GLN A 12 -49.97 -5.52 29.33
CA GLN A 12 -49.07 -5.54 28.18
C GLN A 12 -48.54 -4.10 28.04
N THR A 13 -47.30 -3.87 28.45
CA THR A 13 -46.56 -2.67 28.05
C THR A 13 -46.37 -2.76 26.54
N ASN A 14 -47.20 -2.03 25.79
CA ASN A 14 -46.98 -1.82 24.37
C ASN A 14 -45.72 -0.95 24.22
N LEU A 15 -44.56 -1.59 24.20
CA LEU A 15 -43.27 -0.97 23.93
C LEU A 15 -42.60 -1.71 22.79
N ASP A 16 -43.30 -1.94 21.67
CA ASP A 16 -42.71 -2.61 20.49
C ASP A 16 -43.32 -2.15 19.13
N HIS A 17 -43.95 -0.96 19.05
CA HIS A 17 -44.55 -0.49 17.77
C HIS A 17 -43.76 0.61 17.04
N LEU A 18 -42.45 0.75 17.27
CA LEU A 18 -41.61 1.65 16.45
C LEU A 18 -40.72 0.83 15.52
N SER A 19 -41.21 0.45 14.33
CA SER A 19 -40.35 0.18 13.15
C SER A 19 -41.10 -0.33 11.92
N ASN A 20 -42.23 0.28 11.54
CA ASN A 20 -42.70 0.12 10.15
C ASN A 20 -43.49 1.33 9.64
N GLU A 21 -43.16 2.53 10.10
CA GLU A 21 -43.63 3.75 9.46
C GLU A 21 -42.75 4.01 8.23
N PRO A 22 -43.32 4.09 7.01
CA PRO A 22 -42.57 4.51 5.84
C PRO A 22 -41.92 5.86 6.16
N GLY A 23 -40.59 5.95 6.00
CA GLY A 23 -39.84 7.17 6.31
C GLY A 23 -40.49 8.41 5.68
N PRO A 24 -40.30 9.60 6.26
CA PRO A 24 -41.03 10.80 5.89
C PRO A 24 -41.02 11.01 4.37
N SER A 25 -42.21 11.02 3.77
CA SER A 25 -42.38 11.02 2.32
C SER A 25 -42.36 12.42 1.75
N VAL A 26 -41.71 12.56 0.61
CA VAL A 26 -41.61 13.82 -0.15
C VAL A 26 -42.94 14.26 -0.74
N GLU A 27 -43.78 13.28 -1.06
CA GLU A 27 -45.08 13.46 -1.70
C GLU A 27 -46.21 13.55 -0.65
N SER A 28 -45.85 13.58 0.63
CA SER A 28 -46.83 13.76 1.71
C SER A 28 -47.52 15.11 1.60
N LYS A 29 -48.84 15.12 1.84
CA LYS A 29 -49.66 16.33 1.93
C LYS A 29 -49.29 17.16 3.18
N ASN A 30 -48.70 16.54 4.19
CA ASN A 30 -48.23 17.19 5.43
C ASN A 30 -46.91 17.94 5.21
N GLN A 31 -46.91 19.24 5.51
CA GLN A 31 -45.72 20.10 5.37
C GLN A 31 -44.55 19.67 6.27
N ALA A 32 -44.83 19.19 7.49
CA ALA A 32 -43.78 18.78 8.44
C ALA A 32 -43.01 17.55 7.92
N GLU A 33 -43.73 16.57 7.37
CA GLU A 33 -43.14 15.37 6.77
C GLU A 33 -42.29 15.68 5.55
N ARG A 34 -42.71 16.63 4.70
CA ARG A 34 -41.87 17.05 3.56
C ARG A 34 -40.56 17.71 4.01
N ILE A 35 -40.61 18.50 5.09
CA ILE A 35 -39.42 19.16 5.65
C ILE A 35 -38.45 18.10 6.20
N THR A 36 -38.94 17.12 6.95
CA THR A 36 -38.10 16.04 7.50
C THR A 36 -37.51 15.17 6.38
N ALA A 37 -38.30 14.79 5.38
CA ALA A 37 -37.84 14.06 4.19
C ALA A 37 -36.71 14.80 3.45
N ARG A 38 -36.86 16.13 3.29
CA ARG A 38 -35.85 16.97 2.65
C ARG A 38 -34.56 17.03 3.47
N ARG A 39 -34.67 17.21 4.79
CA ARG A 39 -33.51 17.24 5.70
C ARG A 39 -32.70 15.94 5.64
N LEU A 40 -33.38 14.79 5.68
CA LEU A 40 -32.72 13.48 5.60
C LEU A 40 -31.98 13.30 4.28
N ARG A 41 -32.57 13.71 3.14
CA ARG A 41 -31.87 13.62 1.85
C ARG A 41 -30.67 14.57 1.74
N ILE A 42 -30.78 15.76 2.29
CA ILE A 42 -29.64 16.70 2.33
C ILE A 42 -28.54 16.11 3.22
N ALA A 43 -28.89 15.57 4.38
CA ALA A 43 -27.94 14.90 5.27
C ALA A 43 -27.25 13.72 4.58
N ALA A 44 -28.01 12.81 3.96
CA ALA A 44 -27.47 11.65 3.23
C ALA A 44 -26.59 12.07 2.04
N ARG A 45 -26.98 13.13 1.31
CA ARG A 45 -26.18 13.68 0.21
C ARG A 45 -24.87 14.28 0.72
N ASN A 46 -24.92 15.04 1.81
CA ASN A 46 -23.74 15.63 2.43
C ASN A 46 -22.83 14.54 2.98
N GLU A 47 -23.38 13.52 3.64
CA GLU A 47 -22.61 12.39 4.15
C GLU A 47 -21.94 11.59 3.02
N ALA A 48 -22.65 11.31 1.93
CA ALA A 48 -22.08 10.66 0.75
C ALA A 48 -20.95 11.49 0.12
N LYS A 49 -21.12 12.83 0.07
CA LYS A 49 -20.08 13.75 -0.39
C LYS A 49 -18.89 13.76 0.58
N THR A 50 -19.13 13.81 1.88
CA THR A 50 -18.09 13.73 2.90
C THR A 50 -17.33 12.40 2.83
N ARG A 51 -17.99 11.27 2.59
CA ARG A 51 -17.34 9.96 2.37
C ARG A 51 -16.47 9.93 1.11
N GLN A 52 -16.95 10.55 0.03
CA GLN A 52 -16.19 10.71 -1.21
C GLN A 52 -14.97 11.64 -1.02
N ASP A 53 -15.13 12.76 -0.33
CA ASP A 53 -14.08 13.75 -0.06
C ASP A 53 -13.03 13.22 0.95
N LEU A 54 -13.45 12.43 1.94
CA LEU A 54 -12.58 11.74 2.89
C LEU A 54 -11.89 10.50 2.27
N GLY A 55 -12.28 10.10 1.07
CA GLY A 55 -11.63 9.03 0.32
C GLY A 55 -11.67 7.68 1.03
N GLU A 56 -12.84 7.30 1.57
CA GLU A 56 -13.12 6.01 2.24
C GLU A 56 -13.02 4.78 1.30
N ASP A 57 -12.36 4.94 0.14
CA ASP A 57 -11.67 3.89 -0.65
C ASP A 57 -10.24 3.64 -0.11
N SER A 58 -10.04 3.80 1.20
CA SER A 58 -8.73 3.67 1.85
C SER A 58 -8.07 2.31 1.55
N GLN A 59 -8.88 1.25 1.43
CA GLN A 59 -8.40 -0.09 1.13
C GLN A 59 -7.72 -0.19 -0.25
N GLY A 60 -8.33 0.39 -1.29
CA GLY A 60 -7.76 0.38 -2.63
C GLY A 60 -6.51 1.27 -2.76
N LYS A 61 -6.43 2.35 -1.96
CA LYS A 61 -5.24 3.21 -1.93
C LYS A 61 -4.07 2.56 -1.20
N GLU A 62 -4.33 1.84 -0.12
CA GLU A 62 -3.32 1.08 0.62
C GLU A 62 -2.74 -0.05 -0.23
N ASP A 63 -3.60 -0.80 -0.94
CA ASP A 63 -3.17 -1.88 -1.84
C ASP A 63 -2.27 -1.37 -2.99
N ILE A 64 -2.63 -0.25 -3.62
CA ILE A 64 -1.81 0.40 -4.67
C ILE A 64 -0.48 0.90 -4.09
N GLN A 65 -0.50 1.43 -2.88
CA GLN A 65 0.71 1.94 -2.23
C GLN A 65 1.66 0.80 -1.83
N GLU A 66 1.13 -0.35 -1.39
CA GLU A 66 1.92 -1.54 -1.10
C GLU A 66 2.51 -2.16 -2.39
N GLU A 67 1.73 -2.23 -3.47
CA GLU A 67 2.21 -2.74 -4.76
C GLU A 67 3.29 -1.86 -5.38
N THR A 68 3.13 -0.52 -5.31
CA THR A 68 4.16 0.42 -5.77
C THR A 68 5.43 0.31 -4.94
N GLN A 69 5.35 0.11 -3.62
CA GLN A 69 6.51 -0.14 -2.77
C GLN A 69 7.23 -1.46 -3.12
N LYS A 70 6.48 -2.54 -3.41
CA LYS A 70 7.04 -3.82 -3.88
C LYS A 70 7.77 -3.66 -5.22
N SER A 71 7.16 -2.97 -6.18
CA SER A 71 7.76 -2.68 -7.49
C SER A 71 9.05 -1.86 -7.34
N GLN A 72 9.03 -0.80 -6.52
CA GLN A 72 10.21 0.02 -6.25
C GLN A 72 11.34 -0.81 -5.63
N LYS A 73 11.03 -1.71 -4.69
CA LYS A 73 12.03 -2.59 -4.08
C LYS A 73 12.71 -3.51 -5.09
N GLU A 74 11.95 -4.10 -6.02
CA GLU A 74 12.52 -4.95 -7.07
C GLU A 74 13.33 -4.14 -8.09
N VAL A 75 12.89 -2.93 -8.44
CA VAL A 75 13.67 -2.01 -9.28
C VAL A 75 15.00 -1.67 -8.62
N GLU A 76 15.01 -1.29 -7.35
CA GLU A 76 16.23 -0.97 -6.62
C GLU A 76 17.16 -2.19 -6.46
N LYS A 77 16.60 -3.38 -6.21
CA LYS A 77 17.36 -4.62 -6.19
C LYS A 77 18.02 -4.92 -7.54
N SER A 78 17.27 -4.74 -8.64
CA SER A 78 17.78 -4.91 -10.00
C SER A 78 18.90 -3.90 -10.32
N LYS A 79 18.72 -2.62 -9.97
CA LYS A 79 19.76 -1.59 -10.13
C LYS A 79 21.04 -1.94 -9.38
N ARG A 80 20.93 -2.36 -8.12
CA ARG A 80 22.09 -2.79 -7.31
C ARG A 80 22.78 -4.00 -7.93
N HIS A 81 22.01 -4.98 -8.40
CA HIS A 81 22.56 -6.15 -9.07
C HIS A 81 23.32 -5.77 -10.35
N MET A 82 22.75 -4.88 -11.16
CA MET A 82 23.37 -4.39 -12.38
C MET A 82 24.68 -3.64 -12.10
N ALA A 83 24.68 -2.74 -11.11
CA ALA A 83 25.89 -2.02 -10.70
C ALA A 83 26.99 -2.99 -10.24
N LYS A 84 26.63 -4.02 -9.46
CA LYS A 84 27.58 -5.07 -9.04
C LYS A 84 28.18 -5.79 -10.24
N LEU A 85 27.36 -6.25 -11.18
CA LEU A 85 27.83 -6.94 -12.38
C LEU A 85 28.78 -6.07 -13.22
N GLN A 86 28.48 -4.79 -13.39
CA GLN A 86 29.35 -3.84 -14.08
C GLN A 86 30.70 -3.69 -13.38
N THR A 87 30.67 -3.57 -12.05
CA THR A 87 31.89 -3.39 -11.24
C THR A 87 32.74 -4.66 -11.27
N ASP A 88 32.13 -5.83 -11.08
CA ASP A 88 32.80 -7.13 -11.13
C ASP A 88 33.39 -7.42 -12.51
N GLY A 89 32.64 -7.11 -13.58
CA GLY A 89 33.11 -7.27 -14.95
C GLY A 89 34.31 -6.38 -15.28
N LEU A 90 34.26 -5.11 -14.85
CA LEU A 90 35.38 -4.18 -15.00
C LEU A 90 36.61 -4.67 -14.22
N ALA A 91 36.42 -5.11 -12.98
CA ALA A 91 37.49 -5.65 -12.15
C ALA A 91 38.12 -6.88 -12.79
N LEU A 92 37.32 -7.80 -13.35
CA LEU A 92 37.84 -8.99 -14.02
C LEU A 92 38.74 -8.65 -15.21
N VAL A 93 38.26 -7.80 -16.13
CA VAL A 93 39.04 -7.40 -17.30
C VAL A 93 40.32 -6.66 -16.89
N THR A 94 40.22 -5.78 -15.91
CA THR A 94 41.38 -5.03 -15.39
C THR A 94 42.39 -5.97 -14.74
N ASN A 95 41.94 -6.92 -13.92
CA ASN A 95 42.82 -7.89 -13.26
C ASN A 95 43.58 -8.75 -14.26
N ILE A 96 42.92 -9.17 -15.35
CA ILE A 96 43.59 -9.92 -16.43
C ILE A 96 44.67 -9.06 -17.07
N GLN A 97 44.34 -7.82 -17.45
CA GLN A 97 45.28 -6.90 -18.08
C GLN A 97 46.48 -6.62 -17.17
N VAL A 98 46.24 -6.24 -15.92
CA VAL A 98 47.29 -5.97 -14.92
C VAL A 98 48.17 -7.21 -14.70
N ALA A 99 47.58 -8.41 -14.63
CA ALA A 99 48.35 -9.63 -14.46
C ALA A 99 49.21 -9.96 -15.69
N VAL A 100 48.73 -9.68 -16.91
CA VAL A 100 49.52 -9.81 -18.14
C VAL A 100 50.69 -8.83 -18.14
N ASP A 101 50.41 -7.56 -17.83
CA ASP A 101 51.42 -6.50 -17.84
C ASP A 101 52.50 -6.75 -16.78
N ALA A 102 52.11 -7.22 -15.60
CA ALA A 102 53.05 -7.62 -14.55
C ALA A 102 54.00 -8.73 -15.03
N ARG A 103 53.45 -9.81 -15.61
CA ARG A 103 54.28 -10.92 -16.13
C ARG A 103 55.23 -10.49 -17.25
N GLU A 104 54.79 -9.60 -18.15
CA GLU A 104 55.65 -9.09 -19.21
C GLU A 104 56.73 -8.14 -18.66
N SER A 105 56.40 -7.34 -17.65
CA SER A 105 57.37 -6.50 -16.94
C SER A 105 58.43 -7.36 -16.26
N ASP A 106 58.03 -8.43 -15.57
CA ASP A 106 58.94 -9.37 -14.93
C ASP A 106 59.85 -10.04 -15.97
N ARG A 107 59.27 -10.58 -17.07
CA ARG A 107 60.03 -11.18 -18.18
C ARG A 107 61.05 -10.22 -18.79
N ARG A 108 60.68 -8.95 -18.97
CA ARG A 108 61.56 -7.92 -19.52
C ARG A 108 62.72 -7.63 -18.57
N THR A 109 62.42 -7.49 -17.28
CA THR A 109 63.43 -7.25 -16.24
C THR A 109 64.43 -8.40 -16.17
N GLU A 110 63.95 -9.66 -16.15
CA GLU A 110 64.79 -10.86 -16.16
C GLU A 110 65.71 -10.91 -17.39
N LEU A 111 65.20 -10.57 -18.57
CA LEU A 111 65.98 -10.53 -19.80
C LEU A 111 67.05 -9.43 -19.79
N GLU A 112 66.72 -8.23 -19.29
CA GLU A 112 67.66 -7.13 -19.14
C GLU A 112 68.79 -7.50 -18.16
N GLU A 113 68.44 -8.13 -17.03
CA GLU A 113 69.42 -8.63 -16.06
C GLU A 113 70.31 -9.73 -16.66
N ALA A 114 69.73 -10.70 -17.37
CA ALA A 114 70.48 -11.77 -18.04
C ALA A 114 71.44 -11.21 -19.10
N CYS A 115 70.99 -10.24 -19.91
CA CYS A 115 71.84 -9.53 -20.85
C CYS A 115 72.98 -8.78 -20.14
N ARG A 116 72.67 -8.02 -19.09
CA ARG A 116 73.67 -7.28 -18.31
C ARG A 116 74.74 -8.22 -17.75
N LEU A 117 74.34 -9.36 -17.20
CA LEU A 117 75.27 -10.36 -16.67
C LEU A 117 76.14 -10.98 -17.76
N ARG A 118 75.61 -11.21 -18.96
CA ARG A 118 76.40 -11.71 -20.10
C ARG A 118 77.45 -10.70 -20.59
N TYR A 119 77.14 -9.41 -20.56
CA TYR A 119 78.09 -8.37 -20.98
C TYR A 119 79.10 -7.98 -19.90
N MET A 120 78.87 -8.34 -18.64
CA MET A 120 79.74 -8.06 -17.50
C MET A 120 80.67 -9.24 -17.14
N GLN A 121 80.69 -10.30 -17.95
CA GLN A 121 81.47 -11.53 -17.73
C GLN A 121 82.63 -11.64 -18.71
#